data_AF-A0A3A6K1T2-F1
#
_entry.id   AF-A0A3A6K1T2-F1
#
_cell.length_a   1.000
_cell.length_b   1.000
_cell.length_c   1.000
_cell.angle_alpha   90.00
_cell.angle_beta   90.00
_cell.angle_gamma   90.00
#
_symmetry.space_group_name_H-M   'P 1'
#
loop_
_entity.id
_entity.type
_entity.pdbx_description
1 polymer ?
#
loop_
_entity_poly.entity_id
_entity_poly.type
_entity_poly.pdbx_seq_one_letter_code
_entity_poly.pdbx_strand_id
1 'polypeptide(L)'
;MAVDASGRLYGGAQVNNATDITWKKTTTKDDLPNIFTTTLGTSNQEGNHVTTIKGLWNSFPEKQVFACNLVDANNFCVFGFIYGDHKYGAVLYLAYTSCGIVKCTNGNFSDTKLG
;
A
#
# COMPACT_ATOMS: atom_id res chain seq x y z
N MET A 1 8.11 -15.11 -3.10
CA MET A 1 7.46 -15.70 -4.29
C MET A 1 8.35 -16.83 -4.80
N ALA A 2 7.79 -17.98 -5.20
CA ALA A 2 8.56 -19.10 -5.73
C ALA A 2 8.68 -18.99 -7.26
N VAL A 3 9.83 -19.42 -7.80
CA VAL A 3 10.10 -19.45 -9.25
C VAL A 3 10.58 -20.84 -9.66
N ASP A 4 10.07 -21.33 -10.79
CA ASP A 4 10.59 -22.57 -11.37
C ASP A 4 11.88 -22.33 -12.19
N ALA A 5 12.44 -23.41 -12.74
CA ALA A 5 13.65 -23.35 -13.56
C ALA A 5 13.47 -22.58 -14.89
N SER A 6 12.23 -22.34 -15.32
CA SER A 6 11.88 -21.58 -16.52
C SER A 6 11.58 -20.10 -16.25
N GLY A 7 11.59 -19.67 -14.98
CA GLY A 7 11.32 -18.29 -14.56
C GLY A 7 9.84 -17.98 -14.34
N ARG A 8 8.97 -18.99 -14.29
CA ARG A 8 7.53 -18.79 -14.04
C ARG A 8 7.29 -18.48 -12.56
N LEU A 9 6.49 -17.44 -12.30
CA LEU A 9 6.16 -16.98 -10.95
C LEU A 9 4.94 -17.75 -10.41
N TYR A 10 5.05 -18.23 -9.17
CA TYR A 10 3.95 -18.88 -8.45
C TYR A 10 3.53 -18.06 -7.21
N GLY A 11 2.23 -17.86 -7.06
CA GLY A 11 1.61 -17.24 -5.89
C GLY A 11 1.50 -18.21 -4.71
N GLY A 12 1.29 -17.69 -3.49
CA GLY A 12 1.30 -18.48 -2.24
C GLY A 12 0.27 -19.63 -2.16
N ALA A 13 -0.83 -19.56 -2.93
CA ALA A 13 -1.85 -20.60 -2.96
C ALA A 13 -1.52 -21.77 -3.92
N GLN A 14 -0.54 -21.63 -4.81
CA GLN A 14 -0.13 -22.69 -5.76
C GLN A 14 0.90 -23.66 -5.16
N VAL A 15 1.26 -23.49 -3.89
CA VAL A 15 2.23 -24.31 -3.16
C VAL A 15 1.53 -25.51 -2.49
N ASN A 16 0.53 -26.08 -3.17
CA ASN A 16 -0.26 -27.20 -2.66
C ASN A 16 0.35 -28.52 -3.20
N ASN A 17 1.13 -29.21 -2.36
CA ASN A 17 1.84 -30.49 -2.58
C ASN A 17 3.28 -30.44 -3.13
N ALA A 18 3.98 -29.30 -3.07
CA ALA A 18 5.42 -29.29 -3.36
C ALA A 18 6.22 -29.83 -2.16
N THR A 19 6.89 -30.98 -2.29
CA THR A 19 7.74 -31.56 -1.24
C THR A 19 9.07 -30.85 -1.06
N ASP A 20 9.53 -30.11 -2.09
CA ASP A 20 10.78 -29.35 -2.06
C ASP A 20 10.56 -27.93 -2.60
N ILE A 21 10.62 -26.95 -1.70
CA ILE A 21 10.62 -25.53 -2.06
C ILE A 21 12.08 -25.06 -1.99
N THR A 22 12.73 -24.93 -3.15
CA THR A 22 14.04 -24.28 -3.21
C THR A 22 13.84 -22.78 -3.44
N TRP A 23 14.08 -21.97 -2.42
CA TRP A 23 14.10 -20.51 -2.54
C TRP A 23 15.34 -20.10 -3.35
N LYS A 24 15.18 -19.97 -4.67
CA LYS A 24 16.30 -19.65 -5.57
C LYS A 24 16.85 -18.24 -5.41
N LYS A 25 16.01 -17.29 -4.97
CA LYS A 25 16.41 -15.89 -4.82
C LYS A 25 15.56 -15.19 -3.77
N THR A 26 16.22 -14.66 -2.75
CA THR A 26 15.62 -13.73 -1.80
C THR A 26 15.57 -12.35 -2.47
N THR A 27 14.39 -11.76 -2.55
CA THR A 27 14.21 -10.38 -3.02
C THR A 27 14.58 -9.44 -1.87
N THR A 28 15.53 -8.54 -2.12
CA THR A 28 16.01 -7.55 -1.16
C THR A 28 15.25 -6.23 -1.31
N LYS A 29 15.44 -5.31 -0.37
CA LYS A 29 14.85 -3.95 -0.44
C LYS A 29 15.19 -3.25 -1.78
N ASP A 30 16.37 -3.52 -2.31
CA ASP A 30 16.87 -2.92 -3.57
C ASP A 30 16.20 -3.50 -4.81
N ASP A 31 15.61 -4.69 -4.72
CA ASP A 31 14.79 -5.30 -5.77
C ASP A 31 13.33 -4.78 -5.75
N LEU A 32 12.95 -3.99 -4.73
CA LEU A 32 11.65 -3.35 -4.57
C LEU A 32 11.75 -1.80 -4.49
N PRO A 33 12.47 -1.14 -5.42
CA PRO A 33 12.88 0.26 -5.25
C PRO A 33 11.72 1.27 -5.26
N ASN A 34 10.48 0.86 -5.56
CA ASN A 34 9.34 1.76 -5.74
C ASN A 34 8.16 1.52 -4.77
N ILE A 35 8.25 0.55 -3.86
CA ILE A 35 7.18 0.34 -2.87
C ILE A 35 7.30 1.34 -1.73
N PHE A 36 8.52 1.63 -1.25
CA PHE A 36 8.73 2.51 -0.11
C PHE A 36 9.03 3.93 -0.59
N THR A 37 8.00 4.77 -0.68
CA THR A 37 8.23 6.19 -0.91
C THR A 37 8.76 6.79 0.39
N THR A 38 9.77 7.64 0.28
CA THR A 38 10.16 8.59 1.33
C THR A 38 8.91 9.26 1.89
N THR A 39 8.85 9.39 3.22
CA THR A 39 7.79 10.04 4.00
C THR A 39 7.04 11.12 3.22
N LEU A 40 5.79 10.86 2.84
CA LEU A 40 4.98 11.82 2.09
C LEU A 40 4.24 12.73 3.08
N GLY A 41 4.74 13.97 3.21
CA GLY A 41 4.03 15.08 3.84
C GLY A 41 4.04 15.10 5.37
N THR A 42 4.04 16.31 5.91
CA THR A 42 3.69 16.61 7.30
C THR A 42 2.17 16.64 7.48
N SER A 43 1.69 16.04 8.55
CA SER A 43 0.27 15.78 8.81
C SER A 43 -0.58 17.03 8.96
N ASN A 44 -1.86 16.89 8.60
CA ASN A 44 -2.92 17.62 9.28
C ASN A 44 -2.89 17.20 10.77
N GLN A 45 -2.81 18.16 11.70
CA GLN A 45 -2.72 17.90 13.14
C GLN A 45 -4.04 17.36 13.74
N GLU A 46 -5.12 17.29 12.96
CA GLU A 46 -6.48 16.96 13.42
C GLU A 46 -6.72 15.48 13.78
N GLY A 47 -5.72 14.59 13.72
CA GLY A 47 -5.83 13.20 14.19
C GLY A 47 -6.83 12.31 13.44
N ASN A 48 -7.34 12.76 12.28
CA ASN A 48 -8.26 12.02 11.43
C ASN A 48 -7.53 11.46 10.21
N HIS A 49 -7.21 10.16 10.26
CA HIS A 49 -6.49 9.43 9.20
C HIS A 49 -7.09 9.63 7.81
N VAL A 50 -8.42 9.58 7.71
CA VAL A 50 -9.16 9.71 6.45
C VAL A 50 -8.95 11.11 5.85
N THR A 51 -9.00 12.14 6.70
CA THR A 51 -8.78 13.53 6.26
C THR A 51 -7.33 13.75 5.82
N THR A 52 -6.37 13.20 6.57
CA THR A 52 -4.94 13.25 6.20
C THR A 52 -4.69 12.59 4.83
N ILE A 53 -5.24 11.39 4.60
CA ILE A 53 -5.11 10.68 3.31
C ILE A 53 -5.72 11.48 2.17
N LYS A 54 -6.92 12.06 2.35
CA LYS A 54 -7.56 12.90 1.34
C LYS A 54 -6.72 14.14 1.00
N GLY A 55 -6.16 14.80 2.02
CA GLY A 55 -5.31 15.99 1.83
C GLY A 55 -4.02 15.69 1.07
N LEU A 56 -3.45 14.51 1.27
CA LEU A 56 -2.22 14.05 0.58
C LEU A 56 -2.50 13.31 -0.72
N TRP A 57 -3.76 13.18 -1.13
CA TRP A 57 -4.15 12.27 -2.21
C TRP A 57 -3.37 12.53 -3.51
N ASN A 58 -3.30 13.79 -3.93
CA ASN A 58 -2.61 14.20 -5.16
C ASN A 58 -1.07 14.13 -5.06
N SER A 59 -0.51 13.92 -3.87
CA SER A 59 0.92 13.75 -3.64
C SER A 59 1.35 12.28 -3.67
N PHE A 60 0.40 11.34 -3.58
CA PHE A 60 0.71 9.93 -3.70
C PHE A 60 1.09 9.56 -5.15
N PRO A 61 1.95 8.55 -5.33
CA PRO A 61 2.32 8.11 -6.66
C PRO A 61 1.16 7.60 -7.51
N GLU A 62 1.18 7.94 -8.79
CA GLU A 62 0.21 7.46 -9.77
C GLU A 62 0.74 6.22 -10.52
N LYS A 63 -0.16 5.29 -10.84
CA LYS A 63 0.07 4.06 -11.63
C LYS A 63 1.16 3.16 -11.06
N GLN A 64 1.44 3.28 -9.76
CA GLN A 64 2.34 2.40 -9.04
C GLN A 64 1.86 2.14 -7.62
N VAL A 65 2.25 0.99 -7.07
CA VAL A 65 2.00 0.63 -5.68
C VAL A 65 2.91 1.46 -4.79
N PHE A 66 2.39 1.92 -3.65
CA PHE A 66 3.17 2.62 -2.64
C PHE A 66 2.84 2.15 -1.23
N ALA A 67 3.81 2.29 -0.33
CA ALA A 67 3.74 2.09 1.10
C ALA A 67 4.54 3.21 1.78
N CYS A 68 3.94 3.92 2.72
CA CYS A 68 4.65 4.95 3.47
C CYS A 68 4.07 5.12 4.88
N ASN A 69 4.88 5.69 5.78
CA ASN A 69 4.40 6.15 7.08
C ASN A 69 3.85 7.56 6.91
N LEU A 70 2.64 7.77 7.38
CA LEU A 70 2.04 9.09 7.53
C LEU A 70 2.04 9.45 9.00
N VAL A 71 2.50 10.65 9.28
CA VAL A 71 2.35 11.22 10.63
C VAL A 71 0.93 11.76 10.70
N ASP A 72 0.29 11.60 11.85
CA ASP A 72 -0.80 12.43 12.39
C ASP A 72 -0.73 12.32 13.92
N ALA A 73 -1.79 12.68 14.65
CA ALA A 73 -1.79 12.55 16.10
C ALA A 73 -1.48 11.12 16.62
N ASN A 74 -1.67 10.07 15.80
CA ASN A 74 -1.47 8.67 16.22
C ASN A 74 -0.36 7.92 15.46
N ASN A 75 0.26 8.49 14.43
CA ASN A 75 1.18 7.82 13.49
C ASN A 75 0.58 6.55 12.86
N PHE A 76 0.56 6.46 11.54
CA PHE A 76 -0.03 5.30 10.88
C PHE A 76 0.72 4.98 9.59
N CYS A 77 0.66 3.72 9.17
CA CYS A 77 1.19 3.33 7.87
C CYS A 77 0.05 3.23 6.86
N VAL A 78 0.39 3.53 5.61
CA VAL A 78 -0.53 3.38 4.47
C VAL A 78 0.08 2.55 3.38
N PHE A 79 -0.79 1.87 2.65
CA PHE A 79 -0.47 1.14 1.43
C PHE A 79 -1.55 1.43 0.39
N GLY A 80 -1.17 1.77 -0.84
CA GLY A 80 -2.16 2.16 -1.84
C GLY A 80 -1.73 2.03 -3.29
N PHE A 81 -2.71 2.26 -4.15
CA PHE A 81 -2.56 2.35 -5.60
C PHE A 81 -3.55 3.36 -6.14
N ILE A 82 -3.05 4.32 -6.93
CA ILE A 82 -3.83 5.43 -7.48
C ILE A 82 -3.62 5.50 -8.99
N TYR A 83 -4.67 5.84 -9.74
CA TYR A 83 -4.63 5.89 -11.20
C TYR A 83 -5.70 6.84 -11.76
N GLY A 84 -5.54 7.19 -13.04
CA GLY A 84 -6.52 7.97 -13.78
C GLY A 84 -6.53 9.43 -13.35
N ASP A 85 -5.34 10.04 -13.27
CA ASP A 85 -5.14 11.43 -12.85
C ASP A 85 -5.71 11.68 -11.44
N HIS A 86 -5.36 10.76 -10.53
CA HIS A 86 -5.80 10.74 -9.14
C HIS A 86 -7.33 10.66 -8.92
N LYS A 87 -8.12 10.38 -9.96
CA LYS A 87 -9.57 10.21 -9.83
C LYS A 87 -9.99 8.87 -9.27
N TYR A 88 -9.10 7.87 -9.30
CA TYR A 88 -9.38 6.52 -8.84
C TYR A 88 -8.25 5.96 -7.98
N GLY A 89 -8.60 5.16 -6.99
CA GLY A 89 -7.62 4.44 -6.19
C GLY A 89 -8.15 3.98 -4.86
N ALA A 90 -7.31 3.24 -4.14
CA ALA A 90 -7.58 2.80 -2.78
C ALA A 90 -6.30 2.90 -1.95
N VAL A 91 -6.47 3.32 -0.70
CA VAL A 91 -5.41 3.43 0.31
C VAL A 91 -5.88 2.74 1.58
N LEU A 92 -5.23 1.63 1.93
CA LEU A 92 -5.33 0.98 3.23
C LEU A 92 -4.55 1.82 4.25
N TYR A 93 -5.14 2.08 5.41
CA TYR A 93 -4.45 2.67 6.55
C TYR A 93 -4.51 1.75 7.76
N LEU A 94 -3.39 1.66 8.48
CA LEU A 94 -3.23 0.87 9.70
C LEU A 94 -2.68 1.79 10.80
N ALA A 95 -3.50 2.07 11.81
CA ALA A 95 -3.14 2.83 13.00
C ALA A 95 -3.37 1.98 14.25
N TYR A 96 -2.78 2.37 15.39
CA TYR A 96 -2.99 1.65 16.66
C TYR A 96 -4.47 1.60 17.07
N THR A 97 -5.21 2.69 16.87
CA THR A 97 -6.60 2.83 17.31
C THR A 97 -7.64 2.56 16.22
N SER A 98 -7.24 2.42 14.96
CA SER A 98 -8.16 2.17 13.85
C SER A 98 -7.48 1.66 12.60
N CYS A 99 -8.23 1.00 11.73
CA CYS A 99 -7.79 0.66 10.39
C CYS A 99 -8.95 0.73 9.40
N GLY A 100 -8.64 0.95 8.13
CA GLY A 100 -9.66 1.09 7.10
C GLY A 100 -9.11 1.30 5.71
N ILE A 101 -10.01 1.51 4.76
CA ILE A 101 -9.69 1.74 3.36
C ILE A 101 -10.36 3.05 2.91
N VAL A 102 -9.54 4.02 2.51
CA VAL A 102 -10.00 5.21 1.80
C VAL A 102 -9.98 4.93 0.30
N LYS A 103 -11.13 5.04 -0.35
CA LYS A 103 -11.28 4.86 -1.80
C LYS A 103 -11.67 6.18 -2.45
N CYS A 104 -11.10 6.46 -3.62
CA CYS A 104 -11.53 7.55 -4.48
C CYS A 104 -12.17 6.96 -5.75
N THR A 105 -13.35 7.46 -6.10
CA THR A 105 -14.06 7.12 -7.34
C THR A 105 -14.52 8.41 -8.01
N ASN A 106 -13.90 8.74 -9.14
CA ASN A 106 -14.15 9.97 -9.87
C ASN A 106 -14.05 11.24 -9.00
N GLY A 107 -13.01 11.31 -8.16
CA GLY A 107 -12.79 12.43 -7.22
C GLY A 107 -13.64 12.39 -5.94
N ASN A 108 -14.58 11.46 -5.81
CA ASN A 108 -15.39 11.29 -4.61
C ASN A 108 -14.76 10.28 -3.68
N PHE A 109 -14.58 10.66 -2.42
CA PHE A 109 -13.95 9.80 -1.43
C PHE A 109 -14.95 9.08 -0.53
N SER A 110 -14.65 7.82 -0.25
CA SER A 110 -15.34 7.01 0.76
C SER A 110 -14.33 6.37 1.72
N ASP A 111 -14.74 6.12 2.95
CA ASP A 111 -13.98 5.39 3.96
C ASP A 111 -14.74 4.12 4.35
N THR A 112 -14.01 3.03 4.53
CA THR A 112 -14.53 1.76 5.04
C THR A 112 -13.64 1.33 6.20
N LYS A 113 -14.16 1.46 7.43
CA LYS A 113 -13.49 0.96 8.62
C LYS A 113 -13.47 -0.56 8.62
N LEU A 114 -12.34 -1.14 9.05
CA LEU A 114 -12.14 -2.58 9.15
C LEU A 114 -12.13 -3.09 10.60
N GLY A 115 -12.33 -2.19 11.58
CA GLY A 115 -12.46 -2.47 13.01
C GLY A 115 -13.22 -1.37 13.74
#